data_AF-A0A829R9F5-F1
#
_entry.id   AF-A0A829R9F5-F1
#
_cell.length_a   1.000
_cell.length_b   1.000
_cell.length_c   1.000
_cell.angle_alpha   90.00
_cell.angle_beta   90.00
_cell.angle_gamma   90.00
#
_symmetry.space_group_name_H-M   'P 1'
#
loop_
_entity.id
_entity.type
_entity.pdbx_description
1 polymer ?
#
loop_
_entity_poly.entity_id
_entity_poly.type
_entity_poly.pdbx_seq_one_letter_code
_entity_poly.pdbx_strand_id
1 'polypeptide(L)' 'MKCQLTKQKTKEAFTYAFYVYKAGKEEAVFKSKYTPYNTYELPITEAGSYRVKVFVKKEQTNEVVTQTSDAVQRTIVADF' A
#
# COMPACT_ATOMS: atom_id res chain seq x y z
N MET A 1 -7.82 37.11 26.31
CA MET A 1 -7.77 35.63 26.49
C MET A 1 -6.76 35.07 25.50
N LYS A 2 -5.58 34.64 25.93
CA LYS A 2 -4.52 34.11 25.06
C LYS A 2 -4.62 32.58 25.05
N CYS A 3 -5.16 31.99 23.99
CA CYS A 3 -5.16 30.55 23.81
C CYS A 3 -3.74 30.10 23.41
N GLN A 4 -2.99 29.55 24.37
CA GLN A 4 -1.75 28.86 24.09
C GLN A 4 -2.11 27.45 23.60
N LEU A 5 -1.99 27.23 22.29
CA LEU A 5 -2.03 25.89 21.70
C LEU A 5 -0.77 25.14 22.14
N THR A 6 -0.91 24.34 23.20
CA THR A 6 0.10 23.38 23.65
C THR A 6 0.40 22.40 22.52
N LYS A 7 1.64 22.47 22.01
CA LYS A 7 2.37 21.53 21.14
C LYS A 7 1.62 20.21 20.89
N GLN A 8 0.91 20.12 19.76
CA GLN A 8 0.44 18.83 19.27
C GLN A 8 1.68 18.01 18.86
N LYS A 9 1.95 16.99 19.68
CA LYS A 9 2.66 15.74 19.39
C LYS A 9 2.93 15.59 17.90
N THR A 10 4.21 15.64 17.51
CA THR A 10 4.69 15.43 16.14
C THR A 10 3.92 14.28 15.51
N LYS A 11 3.00 14.59 14.60
CA LYS A 11 2.22 13.61 13.84
C LYS A 11 3.26 12.69 13.19
N GLU A 12 3.33 11.43 13.64
CA GLU A 12 4.31 10.47 13.12
C GLU A 12 4.16 10.44 11.59
N ALA A 13 5.23 10.82 10.89
CA ALA A 13 5.23 10.87 9.44
C ALA A 13 5.47 9.44 8.92
N PHE A 14 4.44 8.86 8.33
CA PHE A 14 4.52 7.56 7.68
C PHE A 14 4.53 7.73 6.17
N THR A 15 5.29 6.87 5.49
CA THR A 15 5.17 6.68 4.04
C THR A 15 4.87 5.23 3.71
N TYR A 16 4.24 5.01 2.57
CA TYR A 16 3.66 3.73 2.16
C TYR A 16 4.13 3.36 0.76
N ALA A 17 4.48 2.09 0.58
CA ALA A 17 4.70 1.48 -0.72
C ALA A 17 3.85 0.22 -0.90
N PHE A 18 3.40 -0.05 -2.12
CA PHE A 18 2.45 -1.09 -2.46
C PHE A 18 3.03 -1.99 -3.55
N TYR A 19 3.21 -3.27 -3.24
CA TYR A 19 3.68 -4.27 -4.20
C TYR A 19 2.55 -5.25 -4.46
N VAL A 20 2.26 -5.50 -5.73
CA VAL A 20 1.18 -6.41 -6.14
C VAL A 20 1.78 -7.64 -6.80
N TYR A 21 1.35 -8.81 -6.34
CA TYR A 21 1.79 -10.12 -6.82
C TYR A 21 0.62 -10.82 -7.50
N LYS A 22 0.89 -11.52 -8.61
CA LYS A 22 -0.07 -12.39 -9.28
C LYS A 22 0.32 -13.83 -9.03
N ALA A 23 -0.66 -14.70 -8.76
CA ALA A 23 -0.42 -16.13 -8.60
C ALA A 23 0.30 -16.71 -9.83
N GLY A 24 1.31 -17.55 -9.59
CA GLY A 24 2.16 -18.12 -10.64
C GLY A 24 3.31 -17.24 -11.12
N LYS A 25 3.45 -16.01 -10.61
CA LYS A 25 4.63 -15.17 -10.85
C LYS A 25 5.46 -15.04 -9.57
N GLU A 26 6.77 -15.25 -9.69
CA GLU A 26 7.71 -15.12 -8.57
C GLU A 26 7.93 -13.65 -8.19
N GLU A 27 7.93 -12.76 -9.18
CA GLU A 27 8.11 -11.32 -8.97
C GLU A 27 6.79 -10.56 -8.86
N ALA A 28 6.84 -9.42 -8.16
CA ALA A 28 5.72 -8.49 -8.11
C ALA A 28 5.44 -7.94 -9.52
N VAL A 29 4.19 -8.01 -9.95
CA VAL A 29 3.72 -7.44 -11.22
C VAL A 29 3.62 -5.92 -11.18
N PHE A 30 3.62 -5.33 -9.99
CA PHE A 30 3.64 -3.89 -9.78
C PHE A 30 4.36 -3.54 -8.48
N LYS A 31 5.09 -2.41 -8.48
CA LYS A 31 5.80 -1.85 -7.32
C LYS A 31 5.61 -0.33 -7.32
N SER A 32 5.03 0.23 -6.25
CA SER A 32 5.02 1.69 -6.06
C SER A 32 6.29 2.18 -5.38
N LYS A 33 6.58 3.48 -5.55
CA LYS A 33 7.49 4.21 -4.66
C LYS A 33 6.80 4.49 -3.31
N TYR A 34 7.59 4.87 -2.30
CA TYR A 34 7.05 5.37 -1.04
C TYR A 34 6.34 6.71 -1.25
N THR A 35 5.13 6.84 -0.74
CA THR A 35 4.32 8.06 -0.79
C THR A 35 3.69 8.34 0.58
N PRO A 36 3.29 9.59 0.89
CA PRO A 36 2.59 9.87 2.14
C PRO A 36 1.14 9.34 2.17
N TYR A 37 0.64 8.77 1.06
CA TYR A 37 -0.73 8.28 0.94
C TYR A 37 -0.83 6.82 1.36
N ASN A 38 -1.80 6.52 2.22
CA ASN A 38 -2.06 5.17 2.72
C ASN A 38 -2.95 4.33 1.78
N THR A 39 -3.25 4.84 0.60
CA THR A 39 -4.07 4.19 -0.43
C THR A 39 -3.36 4.29 -1.78
N TYR A 40 -3.62 3.30 -2.64
CA TYR A 40 -3.10 3.27 -4.00
C TYR A 40 -4.11 2.60 -4.92
N GLU A 41 -4.40 3.22 -6.05
CA GLU A 41 -5.29 2.68 -7.07
C GLU A 41 -4.47 2.10 -8.21
N LEU A 42 -4.73 0.83 -8.55
CA LEU A 42 -4.05 0.14 -9.64
C LEU A 42 -5.11 -0.54 -10.54
N PRO A 43 -5.16 -0.20 -11.84
CA PRO A 43 -6.01 -0.93 -12.77
C PRO A 43 -5.45 -2.33 -13.03
N ILE A 44 -6.24 -3.36 -12.71
CA ILE A 44 -5.92 -4.77 -13.02
C ILE A 44 -6.64 -5.16 -14.32
N THR A 45 -5.87 -5.39 -15.37
CA THR A 45 -6.37 -5.70 -16.72
C THR A 45 -6.42 -7.19 -17.04
N GLU A 46 -5.81 -8.03 -16.21
CA GLU A 46 -5.79 -9.48 -16.39
C GLU A 46 -6.61 -10.17 -15.30
N ALA A 47 -7.31 -11.24 -15.67
CA ALA A 47 -7.92 -12.12 -14.69
C ALA A 47 -6.85 -12.89 -13.90
N GLY A 48 -7.17 -13.26 -12.66
CA GLY A 48 -6.32 -14.09 -11.82
C GLY A 48 -6.45 -13.78 -10.33
N SER A 49 -5.68 -14.52 -9.54
CA SER A 49 -5.54 -14.29 -8.10
C SER A 49 -4.36 -13.35 -7.83
N TYR A 50 -4.59 -12.35 -6.99
CA TYR A 50 -3.61 -11.34 -6.62
C TYR A 50 -3.41 -11.25 -5.11
N ARG A 51 -2.24 -10.82 -4.68
CA ARG A 51 -1.95 -10.44 -3.28
C ARG A 51 -1.25 -9.09 -3.27
N VAL A 52 -1.54 -8.28 -2.26
CA VAL A 52 -0.90 -6.98 -2.08
C VAL A 52 -0.04 -7.02 -0.83
N LYS A 53 1.24 -6.66 -0.95
CA LYS A 53 2.12 -6.40 0.19
C LYS A 53 2.31 -4.91 0.35
N VAL A 54 1.93 -4.39 1.51
CA VAL A 54 2.09 -3.00 1.89
C VAL A 54 3.32 -2.87 2.78
N PHE A 55 4.13 -1.86 2.51
CA PHE A 55 5.28 -1.48 3.32
C PHE A 55 4.98 -0.12 3.94
N VAL A 56 5.05 -0.04 5.26
CA VAL A 56 4.83 1.19 6.03
C VAL A 56 6.16 1.59 6.64
N LYS A 57 6.69 2.73 6.23
CA LYS A 57 7.94 3.29 6.75
C LYS A 57 7.64 4.42 7.72
N LYS A 58 8.20 4.35 8.93
CA LYS A 58 8.23 5.47 9.89
C LYS A 58 9.41 6.37 9.52
N GLU A 59 9.17 7.61 9.11
CA GLU A 59 10.27 8.49 8.65
C GLU A 59 11.25 8.88 9.77
N GLN A 60 10.77 8.93 11.02
CA GLN A 60 11.61 9.31 12.17
C GLN A 60 12.66 8.24 12.52
N THR A 61 12.31 6.96 12.39
CA THR A 61 13.16 5.83 12.80
C THR A 61 13.69 5.04 11.61
N ASN A 62 13.22 5.32 10.39
CA ASN A 62 13.39 4.48 9.20
C ASN A 62 12.94 3.02 9.39
N GLU A 63 12.14 2.74 10.43
CA GLU A 63 11.56 1.42 10.66
C GLU A 63 10.53 1.12 9.56
N VAL A 64 10.61 -0.09 8.98
CA VAL A 64 9.66 -0.57 7.97
C VAL A 64 8.90 -1.76 8.52
N VAL A 65 7.58 -1.65 8.55
CA VAL A 65 6.66 -2.75 8.86
C VAL A 65 5.97 -3.16 7.58
N THR A 66 5.71 -4.46 7.40
CA THR A 66 5.02 -4.95 6.20
C THR A 66 3.83 -5.80 6.55
N GLN A 67 2.77 -5.69 5.75
CA GLN A 67 1.60 -6.55 5.84
C GLN A 67 1.21 -7.02 4.44
N THR A 68 0.85 -8.31 4.34
CA THR A 68 0.37 -8.90 3.09
C THR A 68 -1.10 -9.21 3.22
N SER A 69 -1.88 -8.89 2.20
CA SER A 69 -3.30 -9.24 2.13
C SER A 69 -3.50 -10.73 1.91
N ASP A 70 -4.71 -11.19 2.18
CA ASP A 70 -5.21 -12.43 1.60
C ASP A 70 -5.29 -12.34 0.07
N ALA A 71 -5.51 -13.49 -0.57
CA ALA A 71 -5.68 -13.57 -2.00
C ALA A 71 -7.00 -12.92 -2.44
N VAL A 72 -6.92 -12.03 -3.43
CA VAL A 72 -8.08 -11.38 -4.07
C VAL A 72 -8.21 -11.93 -5.49
N GLN A 73 -9.37 -12.51 -5.80
CA GLN A 73 -9.66 -13.05 -7.14
C GLN A 73 -10.27 -11.96 -8.03
N ARG A 74 -9.68 -11.74 -9.21
CA ARG A 74 -10.23 -10.89 -10.26
C ARG A 74 -10.73 -11.75 -11.43
N THR A 75 -12.00 -11.59 -11.75
CA THR A 75 -12.64 -12.22 -12.92
C THR A 75 -13.01 -11.13 -13.93
N ILE A 76 -12.74 -11.37 -15.20
CA ILE A 76 -13.18 -10.52 -16.31
C ILE A 76 -14.29 -11.30 -17.00
N VAL A 77 -15.51 -10.75 -17.00
CA VAL A 77 -16.61 -11.29 -17.79
C VAL A 77 -16.31 -10.89 -19.24
N ALA A 78 -16.04 -11.86 -20.10
CA ALA A 78 -16.06 -11.63 -21.54
C ALA A 78 -17.52 -11.73 -21.98
N ASP A 79 -18.07 -10.62 -22.46
CA ASP A 79 -19.33 -10.66 -23.19
C ASP A 79 -19.04 -11.38 -24.53
N PHE A 80 -19.69 -12.53 -24.74
CA PHE A 80 -19.64 -13.32 -25.96
C PHE A 80 -20.76 -12.89 -26.93
#